data_AF-A0A9D1TJB7-F1
#
_entry.id   AF-A0A9D1TJB7-F1
#
_cell.length_a   1.000
_cell.length_b   1.000
_cell.length_c   1.000
_cell.angle_alpha   90.00
_cell.angle_beta   90.00
_cell.angle_gamma   90.00
#
_symmetry.space_group_name_H-M   'P 1'
#
loop_
_entity.id
_entity.type
_entity.pdbx_description
1 polymer ?
#
loop_
_entity_poly.entity_id
_entity_poly.type
_entity_poly.pdbx_seq_one_letter_code
_entity_poly.pdbx_strand_id
1 'polypeptide(L)' 'MAEIFYLPIPDEDELYQMNSDELIALLENLNMQIDKLNEEEPEDMMSEEYELWGDKHEKLEDLIEIISEILEQ' A
#
# COMPACT_ATOMS: atom_id res chain seq x y z
N MET A 1 -15.72 -5.80 11.21
CA MET A 1 -14.32 -6.25 11.27
C MET A 1 -13.88 -6.36 9.83
N ALA A 2 -13.26 -5.32 9.28
CA ALA A 2 -12.63 -5.47 7.97
C ALA A 2 -11.51 -6.50 8.15
N GLU A 3 -11.63 -7.66 7.52
CA GLU A 3 -10.52 -8.60 7.44
C GLU A 3 -9.39 -7.88 6.71
N ILE A 4 -8.30 -7.63 7.42
CA ILE A 4 -7.06 -7.13 6.84
C ILE A 4 -6.51 -8.30 6.03
N PHE A 5 -6.96 -8.43 4.79
CA PHE A 5 -6.32 -9.32 3.85
C PHE A 5 -4.93 -8.74 3.60
N TYR A 6 -3.90 -9.40 4.13
CA TYR A 6 -2.53 -9.15 3.70
C TYR A 6 -2.40 -9.76 2.31
N LEU A 7 -2.89 -9.04 1.30
CA LEU A 7 -2.70 -9.44 -0.08
C LEU A 7 -1.19 -9.35 -0.36
N PRO A 8 -0.61 -10.36 -1.03
CA PRO A 8 0.75 -10.20 -1.55
C PRO A 8 0.77 -8.93 -2.41
N ILE A 9 1.80 -8.10 -2.24
CA ILE A 9 1.99 -6.91 -3.07
C ILE A 9 2.10 -7.40 -4.52
N PRO A 10 1.13 -7.07 -5.39
CA PRO A 10 1.22 -7.45 -6.80
C PRO A 10 2.32 -6.63 -7.46
N ASP A 11 2.94 -7.21 -8.49
CA ASP A 11 3.79 -6.43 -9.37
C ASP A 11 2.97 -5.54 -10.33
N GLU A 12 3.64 -4.63 -11.03
CA GLU A 12 2.99 -3.68 -11.93
C GLU A 12 2.22 -4.39 -13.06
N ASP A 13 2.76 -5.48 -13.62
CA ASP A 13 2.12 -6.25 -14.70
C ASP A 13 0.83 -6.94 -14.21
N GLU A 14 0.80 -7.38 -12.96
CA GLU A 14 -0.40 -7.92 -12.31
C GLU A 14 -1.47 -6.85 -12.13
N LEU A 15 -1.09 -5.63 -11.72
CA LEU A 15 -2.02 -4.50 -11.57
C LEU A 15 -2.76 -4.17 -12.88
N TYR A 16 -2.05 -4.17 -14.01
CA TYR A 16 -2.67 -3.91 -15.32
C TYR A 16 -3.62 -5.02 -15.81
N GLN A 17 -3.57 -6.22 -15.20
CA GLN A 17 -4.46 -7.33 -15.54
C GLN A 17 -5.70 -7.39 -14.65
N MET A 18 -5.67 -6.73 -13.48
CA MET A 18 -6.79 -6.66 -12.55
C MET A 18 -7.92 -5.82 -13.14
N ASN A 19 -9.15 -6.19 -12.82
CA ASN A 19 -10.31 -5.37 -13.17
C ASN A 19 -10.50 -4.21 -12.18
N SER A 20 -11.33 -3.23 -12.54
CA SER A 20 -11.55 -2.04 -11.72
C SER A 20 -12.06 -2.36 -10.31
N ASP A 21 -12.92 -3.35 -10.13
CA ASP A 21 -13.43 -3.73 -8.80
C ASP A 21 -12.31 -4.35 -7.93
N GLU A 22 -11.43 -5.15 -8.54
CA GLU A 22 -10.25 -5.72 -7.88
C GLU A 22 -9.24 -4.63 -7.49
N LEU A 23 -8.99 -3.66 -8.38
CA LEU A 23 -8.10 -2.53 -8.13
C LEU A 23 -8.65 -1.62 -7.03
N ILE A 24 -9.95 -1.34 -7.01
CA ILE A 24 -10.59 -0.56 -5.94
C ILE A 24 -10.46 -1.28 -4.60
N ALA A 25 -10.74 -2.58 -4.55
CA ALA A 25 -10.60 -3.36 -3.32
C ALA A 25 -9.15 -3.40 -2.81
N LEU A 26 -8.17 -3.49 -3.73
CA LEU A 26 -6.76 -3.42 -3.40
C LEU A 26 -6.37 -2.03 -2.89
N LEU A 27 -6.83 -0.96 -3.55
CA LEU A 27 -6.60 0.43 -3.15
C LEU A 27 -7.14 0.71 -1.73
N GLU A 28 -8.36 0.27 -1.42
CA GLU A 28 -8.94 0.39 -0.07
C GLU A 28 -8.10 -0.36 0.97
N ASN A 29 -7.59 -1.54 0.61
CA ASN A 29 -6.75 -2.34 1.48
C ASN A 29 -5.39 -1.66 1.74
N LEU A 30 -4.72 -1.15 0.71
CA LEU A 30 -3.43 -0.46 0.82
C LEU A 30 -3.55 0.82 1.65
N ASN A 31 -4.61 1.62 1.44
CA ASN A 31 -4.87 2.80 2.27
C ASN A 31 -5.05 2.41 3.75
N MET A 32 -5.79 1.34 4.04
CA MET A 32 -5.93 0.83 5.41
C MET A 32 -4.61 0.30 6.00
N GLN A 33 -3.69 -0.20 5.16
CA GLN A 33 -2.35 -0.60 5.62
C GLN A 33 -1.49 0.62 5.94
N ILE A 34 -1.53 1.66 5.11
CA ILE A 34 -0.85 2.94 5.38
C ILE A 34 -1.36 3.56 6.68
N ASP A 35 -2.69 3.63 6.88
CA ASP A 35 -3.26 4.19 8.09
C ASP A 35 -2.75 3.49 9.35
N LYS A 36 -2.64 2.14 9.32
CA LYS A 36 -2.05 1.38 10.42
C LYS A 36 -0.56 1.62 10.57
N LEU A 37 0.16 1.66 9.46
CA LEU A 37 1.60 1.86 9.46
C LEU A 37 1.95 3.25 10.04
N ASN A 38 1.13 4.26 9.75
CA ASN A 38 1.25 5.59 10.34
C ASN A 38 1.03 5.63 11.85
N GLU A 39 0.15 4.78 12.39
CA GLU A 39 0.00 4.61 13.84
C GLU A 39 1.24 3.93 14.49
N GLU A 40 2.05 3.25 13.68
CA GLU A 40 3.25 2.53 14.07
C GLU A 40 4.56 3.27 13.69
N GLU A 41 4.49 4.56 13.37
CA GLU A 41 5.68 5.39 13.05
C GLU A 41 6.69 5.38 14.22
N PRO A 42 7.94 4.96 13.99
CA PRO A 42 8.96 4.98 15.04
C PRO A 42 9.33 6.41 15.45
N GLU A 43 9.38 6.68 16.76
CA GLU A 43 9.70 8.02 17.29
C GLU A 43 11.13 8.47 16.94
N ASP A 44 12.07 7.52 16.83
CA ASP A 44 13.46 7.80 16.47
C ASP A 44 13.66 7.75 14.96
N MET A 45 13.59 8.92 14.33
CA MET A 45 13.77 9.11 12.89
C MET A 45 15.17 8.75 12.36
N MET A 46 16.13 8.46 13.24
CA MET A 46 17.49 8.02 12.87
C MET A 46 17.71 6.52 13.11
N SER A 47 16.67 5.80 13.53
CA SER A 47 16.74 4.36 13.79
C SER A 47 16.58 3.54 12.51
N GLU A 48 17.16 2.34 12.51
CA GLU A 48 16.93 1.33 11.47
C GLU A 48 15.44 0.95 11.38
N GLU A 49 14.71 1.00 12.51
CA GLU A 49 13.27 0.76 12.53
C GLU A 49 12.50 1.82 11.73
N TYR A 50 12.89 3.09 11.84
CA TYR A 50 12.31 4.18 11.03
C TYR A 50 12.64 4.02 9.55
N GLU A 51 13.87 3.65 9.20
CA GLU A 51 14.24 3.35 7.81
C GLU A 51 13.39 2.20 7.24
N LEU A 52 13.24 1.10 7.98
CA LEU A 52 12.39 -0.03 7.57
C LEU A 52 10.90 0.31 7.50
N TRP A 53 10.43 1.20 8.36
CA TRP A 53 9.07 1.74 8.31
C TRP A 53 8.87 2.60 7.05
N GLY A 54 9.81 3.51 6.78
CA GLY A 54 9.80 4.37 5.59
C GLY A 54 9.85 3.56 4.29
N ASP A 55 10.71 2.54 4.22
CA ASP A 55 10.81 1.60 3.11
C ASP A 55 9.49 0.86 2.83
N LYS A 56 8.67 0.62 3.86
CA LYS A 56 7.34 0.02 3.70
C LYS A 56 6.32 1.06 3.27
N HIS A 57 6.39 2.26 3.85
CA HIS A 57 5.49 3.37 3.52
C HIS A 57 5.63 3.75 2.03
N GLU A 58 6.86 3.96 1.56
CA GLU A 58 7.18 4.29 0.17
C GLU A 58 6.63 3.23 -0.80
N LYS A 59 6.86 1.93 -0.52
CA LYS A 59 6.33 0.85 -1.36
C LYS A 59 4.80 0.84 -1.44
N LEU A 60 4.11 1.18 -0.35
CA LEU A 60 2.66 1.23 -0.34
C LEU A 60 2.15 2.46 -1.10
N GLU A 61 2.80 3.61 -0.95
CA GLU A 61 2.48 4.85 -1.68
C GLU A 61 2.68 4.68 -3.19
N ASP A 62 3.80 4.10 -3.62
CA ASP A 62 4.09 3.81 -5.04
C ASP A 62 2.97 2.96 -5.68
N LEU A 63 2.51 1.91 -4.98
CA LEU A 63 1.43 1.05 -5.47
C LEU A 63 0.10 1.80 -5.55
N ILE A 64 -0.21 2.62 -4.55
CA ILE A 64 -1.42 3.43 -4.53
C ILE A 64 -1.43 4.40 -5.70
N GLU A 65 -0.30 5.04 -5.99
CA GLU A 65 -0.15 5.93 -7.14
C GLU A 65 -0.40 5.17 -8.44
N ILE A 66 0.28 4.04 -8.66
CA ILE A 66 0.09 3.20 -9.86
C ILE A 66 -1.37 2.76 -10.03
N ILE A 67 -2.00 2.24 -8.98
CA ILE A 67 -3.40 1.80 -9.04
C ILE A 67 -4.33 2.96 -9.36
N SER A 68 -4.09 4.14 -8.77
CA SER A 68 -4.88 5.34 -9.05
C SER A 68 -4.72 5.76 -10.52
N GLU A 69 -3.49 5.74 -11.05
CA GLU A 69 -3.22 6.00 -12.47
C GLU A 69 -3.92 5.00 -13.41
N ILE A 70 -4.01 3.72 -13.03
CA ILE A 70 -4.73 2.70 -13.82
C ILE A 70 -6.24 2.96 -13.82
N LEU A 71 -6.81 3.33 -12.66
CA LEU A 71 -8.24 3.58 -12.51
C LEU A 71 -8.71 4.87 -13.20
N GLU A 72 -7.81 5.82 -13.44
CA GLU A 72 -8.10 7.08 -14.13
C GLU A 72 -8.05 6.99 -15.67
N GLN A 73 -7.59 5.87 -16.24
CA GLN A 73 -7.49 5.62 -17.69
C GLN A 73 -8.79 5.11 -18.32
#